data_AF-A0A7S0R9A7-F1
#
_entry.id   AF-A0A7S0R9A7-F1
#
_cell.length_a   1.000
_cell.length_b   1.000
_cell.length_c   1.000
_cell.angle_alpha   90.00
_cell.angle_beta   90.00
_cell.angle_gamma   90.00
#
_symmetry.space_group_name_H-M   'P 1'
#
loop_
_entity.id
_entity.type
_entity.pdbx_description
1 polymer ?
#
loop_
_entity_poly.entity_id
_entity_poly.type
_entity_poly.pdbx_seq_one_letter_code
_entity_poly.pdbx_strand_id
1 'polypeptide(L)'
;AGAGARLRLVPGTTQPPASTSTSTSTSSPDEPSTGTLAARMRARAVGAVVGSLTADAAATGVHWVYDLSLMSSLGQEARARSHAGAPPSPSAAAPSAAPPGSSQQVAAAVAAALEAPPLEFTDPPRSPFYAYACGRNSPYGEQTLVLLRSLAARGGLDCIHYAHAFATYFGEGFDGYRDVSTKGFLRNFGKGQPPPLTGAPDAQANAIARAAPLAA
;
A
#
# COMPACT_ATOMS: atom_id res chain seq x y z
N ALA A 1 20.71 -10.84 -30.93
CA ALA A 1 19.29 -10.98 -31.33
C ALA A 1 18.60 -11.91 -30.35
N GLY A 2 17.85 -11.36 -29.40
CA GLY A 2 17.12 -12.14 -28.38
C GLY A 2 15.70 -11.62 -28.30
N ALA A 3 14.76 -12.40 -28.82
CA ALA A 3 13.35 -12.06 -28.90
C ALA A 3 12.74 -12.05 -27.49
N GLY A 4 12.33 -10.86 -27.03
CA GLY A 4 11.52 -10.72 -25.83
C GLY A 4 10.13 -11.27 -26.08
N ALA A 5 9.77 -12.34 -25.38
CA ALA A 5 8.42 -12.89 -25.38
C ALA A 5 7.47 -11.86 -24.75
N ARG A 6 6.73 -11.14 -25.59
CA ARG A 6 5.58 -10.33 -25.16
C ARG A 6 4.36 -11.24 -25.12
N LEU A 7 3.87 -11.57 -23.93
CA LEU A 7 2.51 -12.11 -23.81
C LEU A 7 1.52 -10.99 -24.10
N ARG A 8 0.79 -11.10 -25.21
CA ARG A 8 -0.29 -10.19 -25.60
C ARG A 8 -1.59 -10.97 -25.52
N LEU A 9 -2.49 -10.60 -24.61
CA LEU A 9 -3.83 -11.18 -24.53
C LEU A 9 -4.68 -10.57 -25.66
N VAL A 10 -5.17 -11.40 -26.58
CA VAL A 10 -6.08 -10.99 -27.66
C VAL A 10 -7.52 -11.16 -27.17
N PRO A 11 -8.39 -10.14 -27.21
CA PRO A 11 -9.81 -10.34 -26.95
C PRO A 11 -10.46 -10.98 -28.17
N GLY A 12 -11.06 -12.17 -27.99
CA GLY A 12 -11.88 -12.82 -29.01
C GLY A 12 -13.17 -12.04 -29.24
N THR A 13 -13.40 -11.63 -30.49
CA THR A 13 -14.67 -11.07 -30.96
C THR A 13 -15.59 -12.18 -31.44
N THR A 14 -16.71 -12.39 -30.75
CA THR A 14 -17.90 -13.02 -31.32
C THR A 14 -19.15 -12.30 -30.80
N GLN A 15 -19.78 -11.54 -31.70
CA GLN A 15 -21.07 -10.88 -31.47
C GLN A 15 -22.18 -11.76 -32.06
N PRO A 16 -23.24 -12.13 -31.31
CA PRO A 16 -24.47 -12.66 -31.89
C PRO A 16 -25.49 -11.52 -32.17
N PRO A 17 -26.47 -11.75 -33.07
CA PRO A 17 -27.27 -10.68 -33.66
C PRO A 17 -28.36 -10.13 -32.72
N ALA A 18 -28.77 -8.90 -33.02
CA ALA A 18 -29.78 -8.12 -32.31
C ALA A 18 -31.16 -8.80 -32.33
N SER A 19 -31.81 -8.85 -31.16
CA SER A 19 -33.24 -9.10 -31.03
C SER A 19 -33.87 -7.93 -30.29
N THR A 20 -34.72 -7.21 -31.01
CA THR A 20 -35.49 -6.06 -30.53
C THR A 20 -36.59 -6.55 -29.59
N SER A 21 -36.63 -6.06 -28.36
CA SER A 21 -37.77 -6.26 -27.46
C SER A 21 -37.94 -5.04 -26.57
N THR A 22 -38.90 -4.20 -26.94
CA THR A 22 -39.38 -3.06 -26.16
C THR A 22 -40.02 -3.57 -24.86
N SER A 23 -39.54 -3.14 -23.69
CA SER A 23 -40.34 -3.19 -22.46
C SER A 23 -40.03 -2.01 -21.53
N THR A 24 -41.06 -1.19 -21.43
CA THR A 24 -41.51 -0.22 -20.42
C THR A 24 -40.62 0.06 -19.20
N SER A 25 -40.35 1.36 -19.02
CA SER A 25 -39.79 1.98 -17.83
C SER A 25 -40.67 1.82 -16.59
N THR A 26 -40.08 1.35 -15.49
CA THR A 26 -40.51 1.68 -14.13
C THR A 26 -39.26 2.05 -13.33
N SER A 27 -39.07 3.34 -13.10
CA SER A 27 -38.02 3.87 -12.22
C SER A 27 -38.45 3.68 -10.76
N SER A 28 -37.83 2.74 -10.06
CA SER A 28 -37.90 2.64 -8.60
C SER A 28 -36.92 3.62 -7.95
N PRO A 29 -37.30 4.33 -6.87
CA PRO A 29 -36.39 5.18 -6.12
C PRO A 29 -35.72 4.37 -5.01
N ASP A 30 -34.45 3.99 -5.20
CA ASP A 30 -33.42 3.63 -4.18
C ASP A 30 -32.42 2.58 -4.72
N GLU A 31 -31.78 2.86 -5.87
CA GLU A 31 -30.46 2.26 -6.10
C GLU A 31 -29.39 3.27 -5.68
N PRO A 32 -28.49 2.95 -4.73
CA PRO A 32 -27.30 3.75 -4.55
C PRO A 32 -26.59 3.79 -5.90
N SER A 33 -26.26 4.98 -6.39
CA SER A 33 -25.61 5.17 -7.69
C SER A 33 -24.24 4.49 -7.67
N THR A 34 -24.23 3.19 -7.95
CA THR A 34 -23.06 2.35 -7.92
C THR A 34 -22.32 2.60 -9.22
N GLY A 35 -21.25 3.41 -9.15
CA GLY A 35 -20.37 3.63 -10.31
C GLY A 35 -19.99 2.30 -10.98
N THR A 36 -19.75 2.33 -12.29
CA THR A 36 -19.50 1.14 -13.11
C THR A 36 -18.47 0.21 -12.44
N LEU A 37 -18.55 -1.10 -12.69
CA LEU A 37 -17.56 -2.05 -12.18
C LEU A 37 -16.12 -1.59 -12.45
N ALA A 38 -15.87 -1.04 -13.64
CA ALA A 38 -14.58 -0.46 -14.02
C ALA A 38 -14.19 0.73 -13.15
N ALA A 39 -15.11 1.63 -12.82
CA ALA A 39 -14.86 2.74 -11.90
C ALA A 39 -14.52 2.26 -10.49
N ARG A 40 -15.24 1.23 -9.98
CA ARG A 40 -14.96 0.63 -8.67
C ARG A 40 -13.62 -0.08 -8.63
N MET A 41 -13.25 -0.80 -9.69
CA MET A 41 -11.93 -1.45 -9.81
C MET A 41 -10.80 -0.41 -9.81
N ARG A 42 -10.94 0.68 -10.57
CA ARG A 42 -9.96 1.78 -10.54
C ARG A 42 -9.83 2.41 -9.16
N ALA A 43 -10.94 2.66 -8.47
CA ALA A 43 -10.92 3.20 -7.12
C ALA A 43 -10.18 2.26 -6.14
N ARG A 44 -10.40 0.94 -6.26
CA ARG A 44 -9.70 -0.07 -5.45
C ARG A 44 -8.21 -0.14 -5.77
N ALA A 45 -7.82 -0.06 -7.05
CA ALA A 45 -6.43 -0.03 -7.49
C ALA A 45 -5.68 1.17 -6.89
N VAL A 46 -6.25 2.37 -7.01
CA VAL A 46 -5.70 3.59 -6.40
C VAL A 46 -5.63 3.45 -4.87
N GLY A 47 -6.71 2.98 -4.25
CA GLY A 47 -6.78 2.76 -2.80
C GLY A 47 -5.73 1.75 -2.30
N ALA A 48 -5.43 0.71 -3.06
CA ALA A 48 -4.40 -0.27 -2.70
C ALA A 48 -3.00 0.37 -2.68
N VAL A 49 -2.65 1.13 -3.72
CA VAL A 49 -1.34 1.80 -3.82
C VAL A 49 -1.20 2.89 -2.78
N VAL A 50 -2.15 3.83 -2.72
CA VAL A 50 -2.12 4.96 -1.76
C VAL A 50 -2.20 4.42 -0.33
N GLY A 51 -3.10 3.49 -0.06
CA GLY A 51 -3.25 2.86 1.25
C GLY A 51 -1.97 2.17 1.73
N SER A 52 -1.27 1.43 0.86
CA SER A 52 0.00 0.79 1.24
C SER A 52 1.09 1.80 1.61
N LEU A 53 1.19 2.91 0.87
CA LEU A 53 2.19 3.96 1.11
C LEU A 53 1.86 4.78 2.36
N THR A 54 0.58 5.09 2.57
CA THR A 54 0.10 5.78 3.77
C THR A 54 0.30 4.92 5.01
N ALA A 55 -0.04 3.63 4.95
CA ALA A 55 0.14 2.71 6.07
C ALA A 55 1.62 2.53 6.43
N ASP A 56 2.51 2.44 5.44
CA ASP A 56 3.95 2.39 5.66
C ASP A 56 4.48 3.66 6.35
N ALA A 57 4.11 4.84 5.85
CA ALA A 57 4.48 6.11 6.47
C ALA A 57 3.94 6.26 7.90
N ALA A 58 2.69 5.85 8.13
CA ALA A 58 2.06 5.86 9.44
C ALA A 58 2.82 4.99 10.45
N ALA A 59 3.22 3.77 10.05
CA ALA A 59 3.91 2.82 10.92
C ALA A 59 5.40 3.12 11.12
N THR A 60 6.00 3.97 10.28
CA THR A 60 7.44 4.25 10.28
C THR A 60 7.91 4.77 11.65
N GLY A 61 7.15 5.66 12.30
CA GLY A 61 7.54 6.26 13.58
C GLY A 61 7.80 5.25 14.70
N VAL A 62 7.12 4.09 14.70
CA VAL A 62 7.23 3.06 15.74
C VAL A 62 7.92 1.77 15.26
N HIS A 63 8.50 1.78 14.06
CA HIS A 63 9.11 0.58 13.52
C HIS A 63 10.31 0.12 14.36
N TRP A 64 10.41 -1.20 14.54
CA TRP A 64 11.37 -1.86 15.44
C TRP A 64 11.20 -1.55 16.94
N VAL A 65 10.07 -0.96 17.35
CA VAL A 65 9.65 -0.94 18.75
C VAL A 65 8.95 -2.25 19.07
N TYR A 66 9.59 -3.09 19.88
CA TYR A 66 9.04 -4.38 20.34
C TYR A 66 8.51 -4.34 21.77
N ASP A 67 8.75 -3.24 22.49
CA ASP A 67 8.25 -3.05 23.85
C ASP A 67 6.78 -2.64 23.83
N LEU A 68 5.91 -3.59 24.17
CA LEU A 68 4.46 -3.39 24.19
C LEU A 68 4.02 -2.37 25.24
N SER A 69 4.77 -2.23 26.35
CA SER A 69 4.47 -1.23 27.37
C SER A 69 4.72 0.17 26.83
N LEU A 70 5.84 0.35 26.12
CA LEU A 70 6.15 1.60 25.42
C LEU A 70 5.12 1.91 24.33
N MET A 71 4.71 0.91 23.54
CA MET A 71 3.65 1.12 22.54
C MET A 71 2.33 1.56 23.18
N SER A 72 1.97 0.98 24.33
CA SER A 72 0.78 1.38 25.09
C SER A 72 0.87 2.82 25.59
N SER A 73 2.03 3.23 26.14
CA SER A 73 2.22 4.58 26.66
C SER A 73 2.18 5.64 25.56
N LEU A 74 2.89 5.42 24.44
CA LEU A 74 2.86 6.31 23.27
C LEU A 74 1.43 6.50 22.74
N GLY A 75 0.68 5.41 22.77
CA GLY A 75 -0.73 5.39 22.44
C GLY A 75 -1.61 6.27 23.33
N GLN A 76 -1.43 6.18 24.64
CA GLN A 76 -2.14 7.01 25.60
C GLN A 76 -1.78 8.49 25.42
N GLU A 77 -0.49 8.80 25.23
CA GLU A 77 0.00 10.16 24.94
C GLU A 77 -0.65 10.73 23.68
N ALA A 78 -0.73 9.94 22.61
CA ALA A 78 -1.34 10.36 21.36
C ALA A 78 -2.85 10.63 21.51
N ARG A 79 -3.61 9.78 22.22
CA ARG A 79 -5.03 10.06 22.52
C ARG A 79 -5.21 11.34 23.34
N ALA A 80 -4.37 11.56 24.34
CA ALA A 80 -4.43 12.77 25.16
C ALA A 80 -4.23 14.03 24.33
N ARG A 81 -3.28 14.02 23.38
CA ARG A 81 -3.08 15.13 22.43
C ARG A 81 -4.29 15.35 21.53
N SER A 82 -4.92 14.29 21.02
CA SER A 82 -6.11 14.40 20.16
C SER A 82 -7.35 14.94 20.92
N HIS A 83 -7.53 14.58 22.19
CA HIS A 83 -8.63 15.08 23.02
C HIS A 83 -8.41 16.50 23.55
N ALA A 84 -7.17 16.95 23.68
CA ALA A 84 -6.87 18.34 24.06
C ALA A 84 -7.30 19.38 22.99
N GLY A 85 -7.64 18.94 21.77
CA GLY A 85 -8.10 19.79 20.67
C GLY A 85 -9.56 19.59 20.21
N ALA A 86 -10.35 18.72 20.86
CA ALA A 86 -11.69 18.35 20.39
C ALA A 86 -12.78 18.55 21.46
N PRO A 87 -13.99 19.05 21.10
CA PRO A 87 -15.13 19.06 22.02
C PRO A 87 -15.58 17.62 22.34
N PRO A 88 -16.16 17.37 23.52
CA PRO A 88 -16.51 16.01 23.95
C PRO A 88 -17.63 15.43 23.07
N SER A 89 -17.38 14.28 22.45
CA SER A 89 -18.41 13.46 21.78
C SER A 89 -19.12 12.54 22.78
N PRO A 90 -20.44 12.32 22.62
CA PRO A 90 -21.20 11.46 23.52
C PRO A 90 -20.84 9.98 23.31
N SER A 91 -20.74 9.26 24.42
CA SER A 91 -20.45 7.82 24.51
C SER A 91 -21.45 6.99 23.71
N ALA A 92 -20.95 6.21 22.74
CA ALA A 92 -21.74 5.23 22.00
C ALA A 92 -21.67 3.85 22.67
N ALA A 93 -22.83 3.23 22.83
CA ALA A 93 -23.00 1.92 23.46
C ALA A 93 -22.38 0.77 22.62
N ALA A 94 -21.91 -0.27 23.31
CA ALA A 94 -21.20 -1.41 22.73
C ALA A 94 -22.07 -2.24 21.75
N PRO A 95 -21.53 -2.68 20.59
CA PRO A 95 -22.28 -3.48 19.62
C PRO A 95 -22.30 -4.98 19.98
N SER A 96 -23.44 -5.63 19.69
CA SER A 96 -23.67 -7.08 19.76
C SER A 96 -22.92 -7.83 18.63
N ALA A 97 -22.43 -9.03 18.92
CA ALA A 97 -21.53 -9.80 18.06
C ALA A 97 -22.20 -10.29 16.75
N ALA A 98 -21.68 -9.82 15.61
CA ALA A 98 -22.08 -10.19 14.26
C ALA A 98 -21.32 -11.45 13.73
N PRO A 99 -21.89 -12.20 12.76
CA PRO A 99 -21.26 -13.40 12.19
C PRO A 99 -19.98 -13.10 11.38
N PRO A 100 -19.06 -14.09 11.28
CA PRO A 100 -17.75 -13.93 10.64
C PRO A 100 -17.82 -13.54 9.15
N GLY A 101 -17.10 -12.49 8.75
CA GLY A 101 -16.91 -12.05 7.36
C GLY A 101 -17.90 -11.01 6.82
N SER A 102 -18.84 -10.51 7.65
CA SER A 102 -19.81 -9.49 7.22
C SER A 102 -19.21 -8.08 7.15
N SER A 103 -19.79 -7.19 6.31
CA SER A 103 -19.40 -5.77 6.26
C SER A 103 -19.53 -5.07 7.61
N GLN A 104 -20.45 -5.52 8.46
CA GLN A 104 -20.66 -5.00 9.81
C GLN A 104 -19.53 -5.42 10.76
N GLN A 105 -18.95 -6.60 10.56
CA GLN A 105 -17.78 -7.06 11.30
C GLN A 105 -16.50 -6.35 10.83
N VAL A 106 -16.37 -6.05 9.52
CA VAL A 106 -15.30 -5.18 9.02
C VAL A 106 -15.44 -3.77 9.62
N ALA A 107 -16.66 -3.22 9.66
CA ALA A 107 -16.92 -1.93 10.29
C ALA A 107 -16.63 -1.94 11.80
N ALA A 108 -16.97 -3.01 12.51
CA ALA A 108 -16.65 -3.17 13.93
C ALA A 108 -15.15 -3.36 14.18
N ALA A 109 -14.45 -4.09 13.32
CA ALA A 109 -12.99 -4.22 13.38
C ALA A 109 -12.30 -2.88 13.07
N VAL A 110 -12.82 -2.10 12.12
CA VAL A 110 -12.37 -0.73 11.85
C VAL A 110 -12.65 0.16 13.06
N ALA A 111 -13.83 0.09 13.68
CA ALA A 111 -14.14 0.85 14.89
C ALA A 111 -13.24 0.47 16.08
N ALA A 112 -12.99 -0.82 16.31
CA ALA A 112 -12.06 -1.29 17.32
C ALA A 112 -10.60 -0.89 17.01
N ALA A 113 -10.21 -0.86 15.73
CA ALA A 113 -8.92 -0.32 15.31
C ALA A 113 -8.84 1.20 15.52
N LEU A 114 -9.95 1.93 15.43
CA LEU A 114 -10.03 3.35 15.79
C LEU A 114 -9.99 3.58 17.32
N GLU A 115 -10.34 2.57 18.11
CA GLU A 115 -10.14 2.57 19.56
C GLU A 115 -8.70 2.17 19.97
N ALA A 116 -7.89 1.62 19.06
CA ALA A 116 -6.49 1.30 19.31
C ALA A 116 -5.66 2.59 19.58
N PRO A 117 -4.53 2.48 20.30
CA PRO A 117 -3.67 3.64 20.50
C PRO A 117 -3.21 4.22 19.15
N PRO A 118 -3.40 5.53 18.87
CA PRO A 118 -3.02 6.11 17.59
C PRO A 118 -1.50 6.27 17.56
N LEU A 119 -0.84 5.25 17.02
CA LEU A 119 0.62 5.20 16.84
C LEU A 119 1.05 5.68 15.46
N GLU A 120 0.10 5.95 14.58
CA GLU A 120 0.34 6.53 13.27
C GLU A 120 1.09 7.85 13.40
N PHE A 121 2.06 8.07 12.51
CA PHE A 121 2.74 9.35 12.38
C PHE A 121 3.38 9.86 13.68
N THR A 122 3.86 8.92 14.52
CA THR A 122 4.51 9.23 15.81
C THR A 122 5.67 10.21 15.63
N ASP A 123 5.57 11.38 16.26
CA ASP A 123 6.55 12.47 16.24
C ASP A 123 6.92 12.92 17.67
N PRO A 124 8.21 12.91 18.08
CA PRO A 124 9.35 12.42 17.31
C PRO A 124 9.27 10.90 17.05
N PRO A 125 9.90 10.36 15.99
CA PRO A 125 9.95 8.93 15.78
C PRO A 125 10.60 8.22 16.98
N ARG A 126 10.11 7.02 17.29
CA ARG A 126 10.63 6.14 18.35
C ARG A 126 11.40 4.95 17.79
N SER A 127 11.53 4.86 16.47
CA SER A 127 12.38 3.85 15.83
C SER A 127 13.84 4.02 16.27
N PRO A 128 14.54 2.94 16.67
CA PRO A 128 15.93 3.02 17.09
C PRO A 128 16.93 3.18 15.92
N PHE A 129 16.48 3.07 14.67
CA PHE A 129 17.38 2.97 13.51
C PHE A 129 17.18 4.06 12.45
N TYR A 130 16.09 4.81 12.50
CA TYR A 130 15.89 5.93 11.59
C TYR A 130 15.23 7.12 12.31
N ALA A 131 15.84 8.29 12.10
CA ALA A 131 15.35 9.59 12.55
C ALA A 131 14.69 10.32 11.37
N TYR A 132 13.65 9.72 10.81
CA TYR A 132 12.94 10.31 9.68
C TYR A 132 11.98 11.40 10.12
N ALA A 133 11.79 12.38 9.23
CA ALA A 133 10.68 13.31 9.36
C ALA A 133 9.35 12.54 9.38
N CYS A 134 8.41 13.02 10.21
CA CYS A 134 7.08 12.46 10.29
C CYS A 134 6.43 12.37 8.89
N GLY A 135 5.84 11.21 8.57
CA GLY A 135 5.20 10.96 7.28
C GLY A 135 6.13 10.51 6.15
N ARG A 136 7.45 10.45 6.36
CA ARG A 136 8.35 9.82 5.38
C ARG A 136 8.14 8.30 5.38
N ASN A 137 8.20 7.71 4.19
CA ASN A 137 8.14 6.26 4.04
C ASN A 137 9.37 5.54 4.60
N SER A 138 9.16 4.33 5.06
CA SER A 138 10.24 3.39 5.38
C SER A 138 10.91 2.91 4.08
N PRO A 139 12.02 2.15 4.15
CA PRO A 139 12.61 1.52 2.98
C PRO A 139 11.60 0.70 2.15
N TYR A 140 10.56 0.13 2.75
CA TYR A 140 9.53 -0.61 2.04
C TYR A 140 8.66 0.31 1.16
N GLY A 141 8.17 1.41 1.71
CA GLY A 141 7.40 2.41 0.95
C GLY A 141 8.25 3.10 -0.11
N GLU A 142 9.51 3.42 0.20
CA GLU A 142 10.47 3.97 -0.76
C GLU A 142 10.69 3.04 -1.96
N GLN A 143 10.87 1.73 -1.73
CA GLN A 143 10.97 0.73 -2.80
C GLN A 143 9.68 0.62 -3.61
N THR A 144 8.53 0.73 -2.95
CA THR A 144 7.20 0.73 -3.59
C THR A 144 7.03 1.92 -4.53
N LEU A 145 7.49 3.11 -4.13
CA LEU A 145 7.46 4.31 -4.98
C LEU A 145 8.33 4.15 -6.23
N VAL A 146 9.53 3.57 -6.10
CA VAL A 146 10.39 3.30 -7.26
C VAL A 146 9.73 2.34 -8.23
N LEU A 147 9.13 1.25 -7.73
CA LEU A 147 8.39 0.29 -8.56
C LEU A 147 7.22 0.97 -9.29
N LEU A 148 6.41 1.72 -8.55
CA LEU A 148 5.28 2.47 -9.12
C LEU A 148 5.72 3.43 -10.23
N ARG A 149 6.79 4.21 -10.00
CA ARG A 149 7.35 5.12 -11.01
C ARG A 149 7.81 4.35 -12.26
N SER A 150 8.45 3.20 -12.09
CA SER A 150 8.87 2.36 -13.21
C SER A 150 7.67 1.81 -13.99
N LEU A 151 6.63 1.33 -13.30
CA LEU A 151 5.41 0.83 -13.94
C LEU A 151 4.71 1.93 -14.74
N ALA A 152 4.57 3.13 -14.16
CA ALA A 152 3.98 4.29 -14.82
C ALA A 152 4.78 4.71 -16.07
N ALA A 153 6.11 4.72 -15.99
CA ALA A 153 6.99 5.09 -17.11
C ALA A 153 6.97 4.07 -18.27
N ARG A 154 6.66 2.80 -17.98
CA ARG A 154 6.81 1.68 -18.93
C ARG A 154 5.49 1.05 -19.36
N GLY A 155 4.38 1.39 -18.71
CA GLY A 155 3.06 0.79 -18.95
C GLY A 155 3.00 -0.69 -18.56
N GLY A 156 3.89 -1.13 -17.66
CA GLY A 156 4.05 -2.52 -17.26
C GLY A 156 5.41 -2.78 -16.60
N LEU A 157 5.61 -4.02 -16.12
CA LEU A 157 6.86 -4.42 -15.49
C LEU A 157 7.97 -4.58 -16.53
N ASP A 158 8.91 -3.64 -16.53
CA ASP A 158 10.17 -3.70 -17.26
C ASP A 158 11.29 -3.86 -16.24
N CYS A 159 11.80 -5.08 -16.09
CA CYS A 159 12.79 -5.41 -15.06
C CYS A 159 14.11 -4.65 -15.22
N ILE A 160 14.50 -4.32 -16.47
CA ILE A 160 15.72 -3.58 -16.74
C ILE A 160 15.54 -2.13 -16.30
N HIS A 161 14.47 -1.48 -16.77
CA HIS A 161 14.16 -0.12 -16.36
C HIS A 161 14.02 0.00 -14.83
N TYR A 162 13.34 -0.97 -14.21
CA TYR A 162 13.16 -0.98 -12.76
C TYR A 162 14.50 -1.11 -12.02
N ALA A 163 15.39 -2.01 -12.45
CA ALA A 163 16.71 -2.14 -11.84
C ALA A 163 17.52 -0.85 -11.93
N HIS A 164 17.53 -0.19 -13.09
CA HIS A 164 18.20 1.11 -13.23
C HIS A 164 17.58 2.19 -12.34
N ALA A 165 16.25 2.32 -12.32
CA ALA A 165 15.55 3.28 -11.46
C ALA A 165 15.84 3.04 -9.97
N PHE A 166 15.91 1.78 -9.56
CA PHE A 166 16.25 1.37 -8.19
C PHE A 166 17.69 1.72 -7.84
N ALA A 167 18.64 1.44 -8.72
CA ALA A 167 20.04 1.79 -8.53
C ALA A 167 20.25 3.31 -8.47
N THR A 168 19.55 4.08 -9.31
CA THR A 168 19.57 5.54 -9.28
C THR A 168 19.00 6.07 -7.96
N TYR A 169 17.87 5.54 -7.50
CA TYR A 169 17.19 6.04 -6.30
C TYR A 169 17.95 5.74 -5.00
N PHE A 170 18.36 4.48 -4.82
CA PHE A 170 19.05 4.03 -3.61
C PHE A 170 20.57 4.18 -3.71
N GLY A 171 21.09 4.65 -4.84
CA GLY A 171 22.52 4.83 -5.10
C GLY A 171 23.13 6.00 -4.32
N GLU A 172 24.15 6.61 -4.89
CA GLU A 172 24.86 7.73 -4.29
C GLU A 172 23.90 8.88 -3.90
N GLY A 173 24.12 9.49 -2.73
CA GLY A 173 23.29 10.60 -2.24
C GLY A 173 22.00 10.20 -1.52
N PHE A 174 21.59 8.92 -1.50
CA PHE A 174 20.45 8.48 -0.69
C PHE A 174 20.73 8.64 0.81
N ASP A 175 19.89 9.44 1.48
CA ASP A 175 19.98 9.81 2.89
C ASP A 175 19.18 8.86 3.82
N GLY A 176 18.47 7.89 3.25
CA GLY A 176 17.67 6.92 3.97
C GLY A 176 18.41 5.64 4.34
N TYR A 177 17.66 4.71 4.92
CA TYR A 177 18.12 3.43 5.41
C TYR A 177 18.08 2.44 4.25
N ARG A 178 19.18 1.73 4.03
CA ARG A 178 19.25 0.64 3.05
C ARG A 178 19.19 -0.68 3.80
N ASP A 179 18.10 -1.42 3.60
CA ASP A 179 17.97 -2.79 4.10
C ASP A 179 18.93 -3.76 3.40
N VAL A 180 18.96 -5.01 3.87
CA VAL A 180 19.89 -6.02 3.37
C VAL A 180 19.61 -6.31 1.90
N SER A 181 18.33 -6.37 1.50
CA SER A 181 17.93 -6.58 0.11
C SER A 181 18.44 -5.46 -0.82
N THR A 182 18.34 -4.21 -0.39
CA THR A 182 18.76 -3.01 -1.13
C THR A 182 20.27 -2.97 -1.27
N LYS A 183 21.00 -3.24 -0.18
CA LYS A 183 22.46 -3.33 -0.20
C LYS A 183 22.95 -4.46 -1.10
N GLY A 184 22.31 -5.62 -1.01
CA GLY A 184 22.61 -6.77 -1.86
C GLY A 184 22.33 -6.48 -3.33
N PHE A 185 21.22 -5.80 -3.61
CA PHE A 185 20.87 -5.33 -4.95
C PHE A 185 21.94 -4.39 -5.52
N LEU A 186 22.31 -3.32 -4.80
CA LEU A 186 23.29 -2.35 -5.29
C LEU A 186 24.65 -2.99 -5.56
N ARG A 187 25.06 -3.94 -4.71
CA ARG A 187 26.29 -4.72 -4.92
C ARG A 187 26.22 -5.56 -6.20
N ASN A 188 25.11 -6.24 -6.45
CA ASN A 188 24.97 -7.10 -7.63
C ASN A 188 24.80 -6.28 -8.92
N PHE A 189 24.05 -5.17 -8.85
CA PHE A 189 23.93 -4.20 -9.92
C PHE A 189 25.29 -3.58 -10.29
N GLY A 190 26.10 -3.19 -9.30
CA GLY A 190 27.45 -2.68 -9.53
C GLY A 190 28.41 -3.69 -10.16
N LYS A 191 28.13 -5.00 -10.05
CA LYS A 191 28.84 -6.07 -10.77
C LYS A 191 28.34 -6.29 -12.21
N GLY A 192 27.38 -5.49 -12.67
CA GLY A 192 26.77 -5.64 -14.01
C GLY A 192 25.87 -6.86 -14.15
N GLN A 193 25.38 -7.44 -13.05
CA GLN A 193 24.42 -8.55 -13.12
C GLN A 193 23.11 -8.05 -13.76
N PRO A 194 22.48 -8.82 -14.65
CA PRO A 194 21.15 -8.50 -15.17
C PRO A 194 20.05 -9.01 -14.22
N PRO A 195 18.84 -8.43 -14.23
CA PRO A 195 17.69 -9.06 -13.59
C PRO A 195 17.45 -10.49 -14.12
N PRO A 196 17.06 -11.45 -13.27
CA PRO A 196 16.79 -11.30 -11.83
C PRO A 196 18.04 -11.40 -10.94
N LEU A 197 19.24 -11.65 -11.49
CA LEU A 197 20.50 -11.79 -10.74
C LEU A 197 20.95 -10.49 -10.05
N THR A 198 20.35 -9.35 -10.38
CA THR A 198 20.46 -8.12 -9.60
C THR A 198 19.87 -8.23 -8.20
N GLY A 199 18.97 -9.17 -7.93
CA GLY A 199 18.36 -9.35 -6.60
C GLY A 199 19.36 -9.85 -5.55
N ALA A 200 18.97 -9.79 -4.27
CA ALA A 200 19.72 -10.36 -3.16
C ALA A 200 19.07 -11.66 -2.68
N PRO A 201 19.85 -12.67 -2.25
CA PRO A 201 19.32 -13.82 -1.54
C PRO A 201 19.03 -13.41 -0.09
N ASP A 202 17.85 -12.84 0.14
CA ASP A 202 17.36 -12.47 1.47
C ASP A 202 15.97 -13.06 1.73
N ALA A 203 15.60 -13.17 3.01
CA ALA A 203 14.31 -13.70 3.46
C ALA A 203 13.39 -12.61 4.02
N GLN A 204 13.66 -11.33 3.72
CA GLN A 204 12.84 -10.22 4.19
C GLN A 204 11.57 -10.11 3.34
N ALA A 205 10.53 -9.49 3.91
CA ALA A 205 9.22 -9.34 3.25
C ALA A 205 9.19 -8.28 2.14
N ASN A 206 10.34 -7.77 1.68
CA ASN A 206 10.47 -6.66 0.73
C ASN A 206 9.64 -6.83 -0.54
N ALA A 207 9.65 -8.04 -1.13
CA ALA A 207 8.91 -8.30 -2.35
C ALA A 207 7.39 -8.21 -2.16
N ILE A 208 6.89 -8.63 -1.00
CA ILE A 208 5.47 -8.60 -0.65
C ILE A 208 5.04 -7.18 -0.30
N ALA A 209 5.84 -6.47 0.50
CA ALA A 209 5.54 -5.11 0.95
C ALA A 209 5.32 -4.12 -0.21
N ARG A 210 5.96 -4.36 -1.37
CA ARG A 210 5.84 -3.54 -2.57
C ARG A 210 4.95 -4.12 -3.67
N ALA A 211 4.13 -5.13 -3.37
CA ALA A 211 3.32 -5.80 -4.40
C ALA A 211 2.11 -4.98 -4.88
N ALA A 212 1.64 -4.01 -4.09
CA ALA A 212 0.41 -3.27 -4.39
C ALA A 212 0.40 -2.61 -5.79
N PRO A 213 1.45 -1.90 -6.24
CA PRO A 213 1.50 -1.35 -7.60
C PRO A 213 1.46 -2.40 -8.73
N LEU A 214 1.86 -3.65 -8.48
CA LEU A 214 1.83 -4.72 -9.48
C LEU A 214 0.45 -5.36 -9.61
N ALA A 215 -0.32 -5.37 -8.53
CA ALA A 215 -1.65 -5.99 -8.48
C ALA A 215 -2.79 -5.04 -8.84
N ALA A 216 -2.55 -3.73 -8.69
CA ALA A 216 -3.49 -2.64 -8.95
C ALA A 216 -3.64 -2.34 -10.44
#